data_AF-A0A935EGT7-F1
#
_entry.id   AF-A0A935EGT7-F1
#
_cell.length_a   1.000
_cell.length_b   1.000
_cell.length_c   1.000
_cell.angle_alpha   90.00
_cell.angle_beta   90.00
_cell.angle_gamma   90.00
#
_symmetry.space_group_name_H-M   'P 1'
#
loop_
_entity.id
_entity.type
_entity.pdbx_description
1 polymer ?
#
loop_
_entity_poly.entity_id
_entity_poly.type
_entity_poly.pdbx_seq_one_letter_code
_entity_poly.pdbx_strand_id
1 'polypeptide(L)'
;MNVFEDLVTELQEENLLEQTVIGDRPHSRRDSFDLEQNHPEQVHFVSPQPEQAPRTEVQIETAADFAVAAMAEPVEKAPEYTPQNLRQRNNKEFFKKRAMTEVSSLQIVEHIITGVEREYLKVVPKAYDDFKAKKALNNFLQIPDGVNTEEHAEAEFELLQQTEAWCSALAERDKNVPVSALRQFCENTRPALSSQALLAAARFYRNLPYSEGVRSKFDFVITRLFSRANENEQRVALFSREETLNHIKKLYAEWSSVPLYATNDDDTDVVLAALSFDDLAIESENAASFDQLIQTNFFGRLREFKESISELFFAPSVTAAAIDANVRIGNSYVKLISFEREKMDSDTIQSKYAEMDGDVVSDATARTLELVDVLKAPRLERQQDEANVDTDESRESDYQGEPPEKIVQSKKKADPRAMLGGIKEQILGFNKWVLIGCALLVLATGGLVVWSNYFAKPSVSNAGVVAVDFANPTIDAHIEKAKVSNTMLYAQMKESWETLPKEKRLEILKMMYDGGATRGFNQVNLIDKDGKAIGFASPNRLEVPNL
;
A
#
# COMPACT_ATOMS: atom_id res chain seq x y z
N MET A 1 -10.97 10.07 8.95
CA MET A 1 -9.86 9.10 8.83
C MET A 1 -9.38 9.19 7.41
N ASN A 2 -8.09 9.49 7.26
CA ASN A 2 -7.48 9.82 5.98
C ASN A 2 -6.79 8.54 5.51
N VAL A 3 -7.30 7.90 4.46
CA VAL A 3 -6.76 6.62 3.95
C VAL A 3 -5.27 6.74 3.62
N PHE A 4 -4.84 7.94 3.27
CA PHE A 4 -3.46 8.30 3.08
C PHE A 4 -2.61 8.28 4.35
N GLU A 5 -3.11 8.82 5.47
CA GLU A 5 -2.41 8.71 6.75
C GLU A 5 -2.48 7.27 7.24
N ASP A 6 -3.60 6.57 7.04
CA ASP A 6 -3.73 5.16 7.41
C ASP A 6 -2.78 4.28 6.60
N LEU A 7 -2.65 4.47 5.28
CA LEU A 7 -1.72 3.72 4.43
C LEU A 7 -0.26 4.09 4.75
N VAL A 8 0.04 5.36 4.97
CA VAL A 8 1.39 5.78 5.38
C VAL A 8 1.71 5.24 6.78
N THR A 9 0.74 5.27 7.69
CA THR A 9 0.89 4.75 9.06
C THR A 9 1.03 3.23 9.03
N GLU A 10 0.24 2.51 8.24
CA GLU A 10 0.34 1.06 8.01
C GLU A 10 1.71 0.71 7.41
N LEU A 11 2.15 1.44 6.38
CA LEU A 11 3.49 1.27 5.80
C LEU A 11 4.63 1.65 6.78
N GLN A 12 4.40 2.58 7.72
CA GLN A 12 5.34 2.92 8.80
C GLN A 12 5.35 1.87 9.91
N GLU A 13 4.18 1.38 10.33
CA GLU A 13 3.96 0.39 11.37
C GLU A 13 4.54 -0.98 10.97
N GLU A 14 4.46 -1.34 9.69
CA GLU A 14 5.06 -2.56 9.16
C GLU A 14 6.57 -2.44 8.86
N ASN A 15 7.21 -1.32 9.24
CA ASN A 15 8.62 -1.02 8.90
C ASN A 15 8.92 -1.13 7.39
N LEU A 16 7.94 -0.84 6.53
CA LEU A 16 8.04 -0.98 5.07
C LEU A 16 8.56 0.29 4.38
N LEU A 17 8.76 1.38 5.13
CA LEU A 17 9.33 2.62 4.62
C LEU A 17 10.81 2.72 4.98
N GLU A 18 11.66 2.88 3.97
CA GLU A 18 13.03 3.36 4.16
C GLU A 18 12.98 4.74 4.85
N GLN A 19 13.86 4.98 5.82
CA GLN A 19 13.94 6.27 6.52
C GLN A 19 14.18 7.40 5.51
N THR A 20 13.12 8.09 5.10
CA THR A 20 13.20 9.24 4.21
C THR A 20 12.95 10.52 5.02
N VAL A 21 13.89 11.46 4.90
CA VAL A 21 13.97 12.69 5.72
C VAL A 21 13.05 13.76 5.15
N ILE A 22 11.74 13.55 5.26
CA ILE A 22 10.76 14.64 5.21
C ILE A 22 9.89 14.54 6.48
N GLY A 23 10.57 14.59 7.62
CA GLY A 23 9.96 14.88 8.90
C GLY A 23 10.85 15.91 9.58
N ASP A 24 10.36 17.15 9.71
CA ASP A 24 11.05 18.22 10.41
C ASP A 24 11.38 17.77 11.84
N ARG A 25 12.65 17.37 12.07
CA ARG A 25 13.19 17.21 13.42
C ARG A 25 14.04 18.43 13.75
N PRO A 26 13.71 19.20 14.81
CA PRO A 26 14.59 20.24 15.29
C PRO A 26 15.89 19.62 15.79
N HIS A 27 17.02 20.15 15.30
CA HIS A 27 18.37 19.72 15.64
C HIS A 27 18.60 19.70 17.15
N SER A 28 18.74 18.49 17.71
CA SER A 28 19.32 18.29 19.04
C SER A 28 20.76 17.85 18.87
N ARG A 29 21.65 18.84 18.95
CA ARG A 29 23.10 18.71 19.14
C ARG A 29 23.36 17.84 20.37
N ARG A 30 24.05 16.70 20.22
CA ARG A 30 24.65 16.00 21.35
C ARG A 30 26.07 15.59 21.04
N ASP A 31 26.95 16.20 21.81
CA ASP A 31 28.34 15.84 22.01
C ASP A 31 28.47 14.41 22.53
N SER A 32 29.52 13.77 22.04
CA SER A 32 30.11 12.51 22.47
C SER A 32 30.43 12.48 23.96
N PHE A 33 30.05 11.40 24.65
CA PHE A 33 30.77 10.88 25.82
C PHE A 33 30.59 9.37 25.92
N ASP A 34 31.73 8.66 25.91
CA ASP A 34 31.87 7.25 26.25
C ASP A 34 31.48 6.97 27.70
N LEU A 35 30.91 5.79 27.98
CA LEU A 35 31.28 4.92 29.12
C LEU A 35 30.47 3.59 29.16
N GLU A 36 31.24 2.51 29.08
CA GLU A 36 31.20 1.24 29.84
C GLU A 36 29.90 0.50 30.17
N GLN A 37 29.89 -0.74 29.66
CA GLN A 37 29.47 -2.03 30.25
C GLN A 37 28.80 -2.04 31.64
N ASN A 38 27.65 -2.70 31.75
CA ASN A 38 27.41 -3.82 32.68
C ASN A 38 26.03 -4.49 32.47
N HIS A 39 26.04 -5.80 32.23
CA HIS A 39 24.97 -6.77 32.61
C HIS A 39 25.12 -7.11 34.11
N PRO A 40 24.22 -7.83 34.82
CA PRO A 40 23.12 -8.70 34.38
C PRO A 40 21.80 -8.56 35.20
N GLU A 41 20.75 -9.30 34.84
CA GLU A 41 20.12 -10.35 35.70
C GLU A 41 18.72 -10.76 35.22
N GLN A 42 18.53 -12.08 35.20
CA GLN A 42 17.33 -12.83 34.83
C GLN A 42 16.31 -12.80 35.98
N VAL A 43 15.01 -12.70 35.66
CA VAL A 43 13.95 -12.99 36.62
C VAL A 43 12.93 -13.95 36.01
N HIS A 44 12.69 -15.02 36.78
CA HIS A 44 11.81 -16.16 36.55
C HIS A 44 10.34 -15.78 36.26
N PHE A 45 9.76 -16.49 35.29
CA PHE A 45 8.33 -16.48 34.97
C PHE A 45 7.63 -17.65 35.70
N VAL A 46 6.57 -17.37 36.47
CA VAL A 46 5.71 -18.37 37.13
C VAL A 46 4.29 -18.18 36.60
N SER A 47 3.76 -19.19 35.92
CA SER A 47 2.35 -19.26 35.49
C SER A 47 1.47 -19.89 36.57
N PRO A 48 0.25 -19.37 36.79
CA PRO A 48 -0.82 -20.16 37.40
C PRO A 48 -1.90 -20.58 36.39
N GLN A 49 -2.39 -21.80 36.60
CA GLN A 49 -3.52 -22.47 35.92
C GLN A 49 -4.88 -21.77 36.12
N PRO A 50 -5.88 -22.06 35.25
CA PRO A 50 -7.23 -21.51 35.35
C PRO A 50 -8.14 -22.38 36.24
N GLU A 51 -8.94 -21.71 37.07
CA GLU A 51 -9.98 -22.28 37.91
C GLU A 51 -11.37 -22.09 37.28
N GLN A 52 -12.21 -23.12 37.41
CA GLN A 52 -13.49 -23.29 36.71
C GLN A 52 -14.65 -22.55 37.39
N ALA A 53 -15.54 -22.02 36.53
CA ALA A 53 -17.00 -21.78 36.59
C ALA A 53 -17.76 -21.83 37.95
N PRO A 54 -18.89 -21.09 38.07
CA PRO A 54 -20.14 -21.70 37.62
C PRO A 54 -21.16 -20.77 36.94
N ARG A 55 -22.03 -21.43 36.17
CA ARG A 55 -23.25 -20.93 35.53
C ARG A 55 -24.27 -20.45 36.56
N THR A 56 -25.05 -19.43 36.21
CA THR A 56 -26.41 -19.26 36.74
C THR A 56 -27.33 -18.81 35.61
N GLU A 57 -28.53 -19.34 35.67
CA GLU A 57 -29.52 -19.51 34.63
C GLU A 57 -30.77 -18.70 35.03
N VAL A 58 -31.55 -18.26 34.04
CA VAL A 58 -32.99 -17.89 34.11
C VAL A 58 -33.26 -16.51 34.78
N GLN A 59 -34.03 -15.55 34.23
CA GLN A 59 -35.45 -15.60 33.89
C GLN A 59 -35.85 -14.29 33.17
N ILE A 60 -36.71 -14.40 32.16
CA ILE A 60 -37.36 -13.30 31.46
C ILE A 60 -38.79 -13.22 32.02
N GLU A 61 -39.21 -12.06 32.52
CA GLU A 61 -40.62 -11.73 32.70
C GLU A 61 -40.90 -10.33 32.13
N THR A 62 -42.11 -10.21 31.61
CA THR A 62 -42.57 -9.19 30.66
C THR A 62 -43.71 -8.39 31.29
N ALA A 63 -43.82 -7.12 30.89
CA ALA A 63 -45.02 -6.26 30.89
C ALA A 63 -45.61 -5.80 32.24
N ALA A 64 -45.75 -4.48 32.41
CA ALA A 64 -47.01 -3.76 32.12
C ALA A 64 -46.95 -2.29 32.56
N ASP A 65 -47.55 -1.47 31.69
CA ASP A 65 -48.09 -0.11 31.80
C ASP A 65 -48.18 0.59 33.16
N PHE A 66 -47.79 1.87 33.19
CA PHE A 66 -48.51 2.91 33.92
C PHE A 66 -48.40 4.27 33.21
N ALA A 67 -49.54 4.79 32.78
CA ALA A 67 -49.72 6.15 32.29
C ALA A 67 -50.14 7.07 33.44
N VAL A 68 -49.51 8.25 33.59
CA VAL A 68 -50.09 9.40 34.30
C VAL A 68 -49.67 10.68 33.59
N ALA A 69 -50.65 11.58 33.45
CA ALA A 69 -50.64 12.79 32.65
C ALA A 69 -50.08 14.03 33.36
N ALA A 70 -49.71 15.00 32.50
CA ALA A 70 -49.82 16.45 32.64
C ALA A 70 -48.95 17.19 33.68
N MET A 71 -48.08 18.07 33.18
CA MET A 71 -48.23 19.53 33.33
C MET A 71 -47.23 20.28 32.43
N ALA A 72 -47.72 21.35 31.80
CA ALA A 72 -47.01 22.16 30.82
C ALA A 72 -46.44 23.43 31.48
N GLU A 73 -45.17 23.74 31.20
CA GLU A 73 -44.60 25.08 31.28
C GLU A 73 -43.80 25.38 30.00
N PRO A 74 -43.74 26.65 29.53
CA PRO A 74 -43.21 26.99 28.22
C PRO A 74 -41.68 27.05 28.24
N VAL A 75 -41.04 26.05 27.64
CA VAL A 75 -39.59 26.07 27.37
C VAL A 75 -39.31 26.85 26.09
N GLU A 76 -38.52 27.90 26.23
CA GLU A 76 -37.91 28.70 25.17
C GLU A 76 -37.20 27.77 24.17
N LYS A 77 -37.64 27.76 22.92
CA LYS A 77 -37.10 26.87 21.88
C LYS A 77 -35.64 27.22 21.61
N ALA A 78 -34.73 26.38 22.10
CA ALA A 78 -33.37 26.31 21.59
C ALA A 78 -33.41 26.04 20.07
N PRO A 79 -32.52 26.67 19.26
CA PRO A 79 -32.53 26.48 17.82
C PRO A 79 -32.33 25.00 17.49
N GLU A 80 -33.30 24.48 16.73
CA GLU A 80 -33.37 23.10 16.29
C GLU A 80 -32.13 22.77 15.43
N TYR A 81 -31.16 22.11 16.05
CA TYR A 81 -29.90 21.73 15.41
C TYR A 81 -30.17 20.65 14.36
N THR A 82 -30.37 21.08 13.12
CA THR A 82 -30.71 20.20 12.01
C THR A 82 -29.44 19.45 11.54
N PRO A 83 -29.45 18.10 11.41
CA PRO A 83 -28.29 17.29 11.00
C PRO A 83 -27.68 17.63 9.62
N GLN A 84 -28.33 18.47 8.82
CA GLN A 84 -27.88 18.89 7.49
C GLN A 84 -26.64 19.81 7.54
N ASN A 85 -26.49 20.62 8.58
CA ASN A 85 -25.36 21.57 8.70
C ASN A 85 -24.00 20.88 8.95
N LEU A 86 -24.00 19.72 9.61
CA LEU A 86 -22.76 18.95 9.86
C LEU A 86 -22.20 18.31 8.59
N ARG A 87 -23.06 17.82 7.69
CA ARG A 87 -22.63 17.23 6.41
C ARG A 87 -22.03 18.27 5.46
N GLN A 88 -22.56 19.49 5.43
CA GLN A 88 -22.06 20.55 4.56
C GLN A 88 -20.69 21.09 5.02
N ARG A 89 -20.44 21.18 6.33
CA ARG A 89 -19.12 21.55 6.86
C ARG A 89 -18.04 20.53 6.50
N ASN A 90 -18.36 19.24 6.62
CA ASN A 90 -17.42 18.15 6.34
C ASN A 90 -16.99 18.12 4.86
N ASN A 91 -17.90 18.45 3.93
CA ASN A 91 -17.57 18.51 2.50
C ASN A 91 -16.63 19.69 2.16
N LYS A 92 -16.75 20.83 2.85
CA LYS A 92 -15.92 22.02 2.59
C LYS A 92 -14.48 21.85 3.05
N GLU A 93 -14.27 21.29 4.24
CA GLU A 93 -12.93 20.93 4.72
C GLU A 93 -12.27 19.92 3.79
N PHE A 94 -13.05 18.97 3.26
CA PHE A 94 -12.60 18.04 2.24
C PHE A 94 -12.11 18.73 0.97
N PHE A 95 -12.82 19.74 0.45
CA PHE A 95 -12.37 20.52 -0.72
C PHE A 95 -11.10 21.33 -0.43
N LYS A 96 -11.02 22.01 0.72
CA LYS A 96 -9.81 22.75 1.14
C LYS A 96 -8.60 21.82 1.24
N LYS A 97 -8.76 20.65 1.86
CA LYS A 97 -7.70 19.64 1.95
C LYS A 97 -7.28 19.13 0.58
N ARG A 98 -8.25 18.79 -0.28
CA ARG A 98 -7.99 18.32 -1.65
C ARG A 98 -7.23 19.35 -2.48
N ALA A 99 -7.60 20.64 -2.38
CA ALA A 99 -6.92 21.74 -3.04
C ALA A 99 -5.45 21.86 -2.61
N MET A 100 -5.17 21.79 -1.30
CA MET A 100 -3.81 21.79 -0.78
C MET A 100 -3.02 20.56 -1.28
N THR A 101 -3.62 19.37 -1.25
CA THR A 101 -3.00 18.14 -1.74
C THR A 101 -2.68 18.22 -3.23
N GLU A 102 -3.55 18.80 -4.05
CA GLU A 102 -3.32 18.97 -5.50
C GLU A 102 -2.10 19.85 -5.75
N VAL A 103 -2.05 21.05 -5.18
CA VAL A 103 -0.91 21.97 -5.32
C VAL A 103 0.38 21.36 -4.81
N SER A 104 0.34 20.68 -3.66
CA SER A 104 1.51 19.97 -3.12
C SER A 104 1.96 18.85 -4.05
N SER A 105 1.03 18.10 -4.65
CA SER A 105 1.36 17.00 -5.56
C SER A 105 2.04 17.50 -6.84
N LEU A 106 1.55 18.60 -7.42
CA LEU A 106 2.16 19.23 -8.60
C LEU A 106 3.58 19.74 -8.30
N GLN A 107 3.79 20.32 -7.13
CA GLN A 107 5.13 20.76 -6.70
C GLN A 107 6.10 19.56 -6.57
N ILE A 108 5.64 18.42 -6.04
CA ILE A 108 6.45 17.21 -5.94
C ILE A 108 6.77 16.65 -7.33
N VAL A 109 5.78 16.57 -8.21
CA VAL A 109 5.95 16.10 -9.60
C VAL A 109 6.93 17.00 -10.36
N GLU A 110 6.83 18.32 -10.20
CA GLU A 110 7.79 19.25 -10.77
C GLU A 110 9.22 18.97 -10.30
N HIS A 111 9.40 18.67 -9.01
CA HIS A 111 10.71 18.31 -8.46
C HIS A 111 11.26 17.03 -9.10
N ILE A 112 10.41 16.00 -9.27
CA ILE A 112 10.78 14.74 -9.92
C ILE A 112 11.21 14.99 -11.38
N ILE A 113 10.36 15.65 -12.18
CA ILE A 113 10.64 15.92 -13.60
C ILE A 113 11.92 16.75 -13.75
N THR A 114 12.08 17.79 -12.94
CA THR A 114 13.29 18.63 -12.91
C THR A 114 14.54 17.82 -12.56
N GLY A 115 14.41 16.88 -11.61
CA GLY A 115 15.47 15.95 -11.25
C GLY A 115 15.90 15.08 -12.44
N VAL A 116 14.93 14.45 -13.11
CA VAL A 116 15.18 13.62 -14.30
C VAL A 116 15.82 14.43 -15.43
N GLU A 117 15.28 15.61 -15.76
CA GLU A 117 15.81 16.49 -16.81
C GLU A 117 17.28 16.87 -16.57
N ARG A 118 17.60 17.23 -15.33
CA ARG A 118 18.96 17.67 -14.95
C ARG A 118 19.94 16.50 -14.88
N GLU A 119 19.55 15.40 -14.25
CA GLU A 119 20.47 14.29 -13.94
C GLU A 119 20.66 13.34 -15.11
N TYR A 120 19.60 13.04 -15.88
CA TYR A 120 19.62 12.02 -16.91
C TYR A 120 19.55 12.59 -18.33
N LEU A 121 18.79 13.67 -18.54
CA LEU A 121 18.72 14.31 -19.86
C LEU A 121 19.80 15.37 -20.07
N LYS A 122 20.46 15.82 -18.99
CA LYS A 122 21.44 16.91 -18.99
C LYS A 122 20.90 18.20 -19.62
N VAL A 123 19.60 18.42 -19.51
CA VAL A 123 18.90 19.62 -20.00
C VAL A 123 18.71 20.58 -18.84
N VAL A 124 18.78 21.89 -19.11
CA VAL A 124 18.45 22.93 -18.12
C VAL A 124 16.94 22.95 -17.92
N PRO A 125 16.41 22.60 -16.72
CA PRO A 125 14.98 22.57 -16.48
C PRO A 125 14.36 23.96 -16.60
N LYS A 126 13.19 24.03 -17.23
CA LYS A 126 12.38 25.26 -17.25
C LYS A 126 11.33 25.16 -16.15
N ALA A 127 11.67 25.70 -14.97
CA ALA A 127 10.75 25.76 -13.84
C ALA A 127 9.45 26.49 -14.22
N TYR A 128 8.32 25.99 -13.71
CA TYR A 128 7.04 26.64 -13.82
C TYR A 128 6.91 27.77 -12.80
N ASP A 129 6.29 28.87 -13.19
CA ASP A 129 6.00 29.97 -12.27
C ASP A 129 4.75 29.62 -11.43
N ASP A 130 4.99 28.95 -10.31
CA ASP A 130 3.95 28.48 -9.39
C ASP A 130 3.27 29.58 -8.56
N PHE A 131 3.74 30.83 -8.69
CA PHE A 131 3.23 31.96 -7.90
C PHE A 131 1.73 32.15 -8.10
N LYS A 132 1.23 32.04 -9.33
CA LYS A 132 -0.20 32.19 -9.64
C LYS A 132 -1.05 31.10 -8.99
N ALA A 133 -0.61 29.85 -9.03
CA ALA A 133 -1.31 28.73 -8.42
C ALA A 133 -1.33 28.85 -6.88
N LYS A 134 -0.20 29.22 -6.27
CA LYS A 134 -0.10 29.46 -4.82
C LYS A 134 -0.94 30.65 -4.38
N LYS A 135 -0.99 31.72 -5.17
CA LYS A 135 -1.87 32.88 -4.92
C LYS A 135 -3.33 32.49 -5.00
N ALA A 136 -3.74 31.76 -6.03
CA ALA A 136 -5.12 31.28 -6.18
C ALA A 136 -5.52 30.35 -5.02
N LEU A 137 -4.62 29.46 -4.58
CA LEU A 137 -4.84 28.60 -3.41
C LEU A 137 -5.04 29.44 -2.15
N ASN A 138 -4.17 30.43 -1.91
CA ASN A 138 -4.28 31.29 -0.73
C ASN A 138 -5.60 32.08 -0.74
N ASN A 139 -6.00 32.63 -1.89
CA ASN A 139 -7.29 33.29 -2.06
C ASN A 139 -8.44 32.35 -1.71
N PHE A 140 -8.44 31.12 -2.26
CA PHE A 140 -9.46 30.11 -2.00
C PHE A 140 -9.56 29.73 -0.50
N LEU A 141 -8.42 29.63 0.19
CA LEU A 141 -8.38 29.28 1.61
C LEU A 141 -8.85 30.41 2.54
N GLN A 142 -8.68 31.67 2.12
CA GLN A 142 -9.06 32.85 2.91
C GLN A 142 -10.56 33.17 2.87
N ILE A 143 -11.32 32.58 1.95
CA ILE A 143 -12.76 32.83 1.85
C ILE A 143 -13.45 32.31 3.13
N PRO A 144 -14.17 33.17 3.87
CA PRO A 144 -14.84 32.79 5.10
C PRO A 144 -15.83 31.65 4.85
N ASP A 145 -16.08 30.83 5.87
CA ASP A 145 -16.98 29.68 5.79
C ASP A 145 -18.48 30.12 5.74
N GLY A 146 -18.86 30.79 4.66
CA GLY A 146 -20.23 31.16 4.28
C GLY A 146 -20.74 30.31 3.11
N VAL A 147 -22.06 30.15 2.99
CA VAL A 147 -22.74 29.29 1.99
C VAL A 147 -22.39 29.73 0.56
N ASN A 148 -21.90 28.80 -0.29
CA ASN A 148 -21.74 28.90 -1.75
C ASN A 148 -21.85 30.33 -2.32
N THR A 149 -20.93 31.20 -1.91
CA THR A 149 -20.89 32.56 -2.43
C THR A 149 -20.35 32.50 -3.85
N GLU A 150 -20.80 33.43 -4.69
CA GLU A 150 -20.24 33.60 -6.04
C GLU A 150 -18.71 33.75 -5.95
N GLU A 151 -18.21 34.44 -4.92
CA GLU A 151 -16.79 34.56 -4.59
C GLU A 151 -16.08 33.21 -4.35
N HIS A 152 -16.72 32.25 -3.67
CA HIS A 152 -16.14 30.92 -3.47
C HIS A 152 -16.05 30.15 -4.80
N ALA A 153 -17.10 30.22 -5.62
CA ALA A 153 -17.12 29.57 -6.91
C ALA A 153 -16.07 30.18 -7.88
N GLU A 154 -15.91 31.50 -7.85
CA GLU A 154 -14.88 32.20 -8.62
C GLU A 154 -13.46 31.82 -8.19
N ALA A 155 -13.18 31.78 -6.88
CA ALA A 155 -11.86 31.39 -6.38
C ALA A 155 -11.56 29.90 -6.61
N GLU A 156 -12.55 29.03 -6.49
CA GLU A 156 -12.42 27.61 -6.85
C GLU A 156 -12.11 27.45 -8.34
N PHE A 157 -12.83 28.16 -9.21
CA PHE A 157 -12.59 28.15 -10.65
C PHE A 157 -11.20 28.70 -11.01
N GLU A 158 -10.78 29.80 -10.40
CA GLU A 158 -9.43 30.35 -10.58
C GLU A 158 -8.36 29.34 -10.16
N LEU A 159 -8.52 28.70 -8.99
CA LEU A 159 -7.60 27.67 -8.52
C LEU A 159 -7.51 26.51 -9.50
N LEU A 160 -8.65 25.96 -9.93
CA LEU A 160 -8.72 24.86 -10.89
C LEU A 160 -8.00 25.21 -12.20
N GLN A 161 -8.24 26.42 -12.73
CA GLN A 161 -7.59 26.92 -13.93
C GLN A 161 -6.06 27.00 -13.76
N GLN A 162 -5.58 27.52 -12.62
CA GLN A 162 -4.13 27.63 -12.38
C GLN A 162 -3.46 26.26 -12.17
N THR A 163 -4.12 25.33 -11.48
CA THR A 163 -3.60 23.96 -11.30
C THR A 163 -3.61 23.17 -12.61
N GLU A 164 -4.63 23.35 -13.45
CA GLU A 164 -4.69 22.73 -14.78
C GLU A 164 -3.61 23.28 -15.70
N ALA A 165 -3.36 24.59 -15.67
CA ALA A 165 -2.26 25.22 -16.42
C ALA A 165 -0.89 24.68 -15.98
N TRP A 166 -0.69 24.49 -14.67
CA TRP A 166 0.54 23.90 -14.13
C TRP A 166 0.68 22.44 -14.55
N CYS A 167 -0.37 21.63 -14.39
CA CYS A 167 -0.39 20.24 -14.84
C CYS A 167 -0.07 20.12 -16.34
N SER A 168 -0.68 20.97 -17.17
CA SER A 168 -0.45 21.00 -18.61
C SER A 168 1.00 21.36 -18.97
N ALA A 169 1.61 22.32 -18.26
CA ALA A 169 3.00 22.68 -18.44
C ALA A 169 3.96 21.55 -18.04
N LEU A 170 3.64 20.82 -16.97
CA LEU A 170 4.40 19.62 -16.56
C LEU A 170 4.23 18.48 -17.56
N ALA A 171 3.03 18.26 -18.07
CA ALA A 171 2.76 17.23 -19.09
C ALA A 171 3.56 17.49 -20.37
N GLU A 172 3.67 18.76 -20.80
CA GLU A 172 4.45 19.12 -21.99
C GLU A 172 5.95 18.87 -21.79
N ARG A 173 6.48 19.13 -20.59
CA ARG A 173 7.87 18.79 -20.24
C ARG A 173 8.09 17.28 -20.22
N ASP A 174 7.18 16.56 -19.59
CA ASP A 174 7.26 15.11 -19.42
C ASP A 174 7.21 14.33 -20.75
N LYS A 175 6.61 14.88 -21.82
CA LYS A 175 6.62 14.26 -23.17
C LYS A 175 8.02 13.88 -23.66
N ASN A 176 9.04 14.64 -23.28
CA ASN A 176 10.43 14.39 -23.68
C ASN A 176 11.20 13.53 -22.69
N VAL A 177 10.59 13.14 -21.57
CA VAL A 177 11.18 12.28 -20.55
C VAL A 177 10.89 10.82 -20.92
N PRO A 178 11.88 10.00 -21.28
CA PRO A 178 11.66 8.58 -21.49
C PRO A 178 11.45 7.86 -20.15
N VAL A 179 10.71 6.75 -20.18
CA VAL A 179 10.44 5.91 -19.00
C VAL A 179 11.76 5.45 -18.37
N SER A 180 12.76 5.07 -19.18
CA SER A 180 14.09 4.65 -18.73
C SER A 180 14.78 5.69 -17.85
N ALA A 181 14.76 6.97 -18.24
CA ALA A 181 15.35 8.06 -17.44
C ALA A 181 14.60 8.27 -16.11
N LEU A 182 13.26 8.17 -16.12
CA LEU A 182 12.47 8.23 -14.89
C LEU A 182 12.80 7.05 -13.96
N ARG A 183 12.96 5.83 -14.50
CA ARG A 183 13.33 4.66 -13.71
C ARG A 183 14.68 4.81 -13.04
N GLN A 184 15.70 5.18 -13.82
CA GLN A 184 17.05 5.40 -13.31
C GLN A 184 17.07 6.49 -12.23
N PHE A 185 16.33 7.59 -12.43
CA PHE A 185 16.19 8.61 -11.40
C PHE A 185 15.57 8.05 -10.12
N CYS A 186 14.43 7.35 -10.20
CA CYS A 186 13.77 6.77 -9.03
C CYS A 186 14.64 5.77 -8.25
N GLU A 187 15.61 5.12 -8.89
CA GLU A 187 16.50 4.13 -8.25
C GLU A 187 17.75 4.76 -7.64
N ASN A 188 18.30 5.78 -8.29
CA ASN A 188 19.59 6.37 -7.92
C ASN A 188 19.45 7.65 -7.10
N THR A 189 18.25 8.23 -6.99
CA THR A 189 18.06 9.43 -6.16
C THR A 189 18.42 9.13 -4.70
N ARG A 190 19.19 10.05 -4.09
CA ARG A 190 19.59 9.99 -2.68
C ARG A 190 19.20 11.33 -2.02
N PRO A 191 18.29 11.35 -1.04
CA PRO A 191 17.58 10.20 -0.46
C PRO A 191 16.61 9.53 -1.45
N ALA A 192 16.23 8.28 -1.18
CA ALA A 192 15.23 7.58 -1.99
C ALA A 192 13.92 8.37 -2.03
N LEU A 193 13.18 8.27 -3.14
CA LEU A 193 11.87 8.91 -3.25
C LEU A 193 10.91 8.33 -2.22
N SER A 194 10.25 9.20 -1.47
CA SER A 194 9.24 8.80 -0.50
C SER A 194 8.00 8.21 -1.19
N SER A 195 7.22 7.43 -0.43
CA SER A 195 5.91 6.93 -0.90
C SER A 195 5.00 8.08 -1.37
N GLN A 196 5.11 9.24 -0.74
CA GLN A 196 4.44 10.47 -1.11
C GLN A 196 4.80 10.97 -2.51
N ALA A 197 6.08 10.93 -2.85
CA ALA A 197 6.55 11.31 -4.16
C ALA A 197 6.07 10.35 -5.26
N LEU A 198 6.11 9.05 -4.98
CA LEU A 198 5.58 8.04 -5.89
C LEU A 198 4.06 8.16 -6.06
N LEU A 199 3.32 8.44 -4.99
CA LEU A 199 1.88 8.65 -5.04
C LEU A 199 1.50 9.88 -5.87
N ALA A 200 2.21 10.99 -5.68
CA ALA A 200 2.01 12.21 -6.46
C ALA A 200 2.27 11.97 -7.96
N ALA A 201 3.35 11.25 -8.30
CA ALA A 201 3.64 10.86 -9.67
C ALA A 201 2.60 9.89 -10.26
N ALA A 202 2.15 8.90 -9.49
CA ALA A 202 1.10 7.98 -9.93
C ALA A 202 -0.22 8.71 -10.21
N ARG A 203 -0.64 9.60 -9.32
CA ARG A 203 -1.82 10.47 -9.52
C ARG A 203 -1.68 11.33 -10.77
N PHE A 204 -0.51 11.95 -10.97
CA PHE A 204 -0.23 12.77 -12.13
C PHE A 204 -0.39 11.97 -13.43
N TYR A 205 0.32 10.85 -13.59
CA TYR A 205 0.23 10.05 -14.81
C TYR A 205 -1.15 9.44 -15.03
N ARG A 206 -1.87 9.07 -13.97
CA ARG A 206 -3.25 8.57 -14.07
C ARG A 206 -4.22 9.62 -14.61
N ASN A 207 -3.96 10.90 -14.34
CA ASN A 207 -4.84 12.00 -14.74
C ASN A 207 -4.48 12.63 -16.09
N LEU A 208 -3.40 12.18 -16.74
CA LEU A 208 -3.05 12.63 -18.09
C LEU A 208 -3.83 11.86 -19.16
N PRO A 209 -4.04 12.45 -20.35
CA PRO A 209 -4.57 11.73 -21.50
C PRO A 209 -3.74 10.50 -21.86
N TYR A 210 -4.41 9.48 -22.41
CA TYR A 210 -3.78 8.22 -22.74
C TYR A 210 -2.67 8.42 -23.78
N SER A 211 -1.51 7.84 -23.48
CA SER A 211 -0.45 7.55 -24.45
C SER A 211 0.38 6.40 -23.90
N GLU A 212 1.08 5.67 -24.77
CA GLU A 212 1.94 4.57 -24.32
C GLU A 212 3.02 5.03 -23.34
N GLY A 213 3.57 6.23 -23.55
CA GLY A 213 4.55 6.82 -22.63
C GLY A 213 3.95 7.07 -21.24
N VAL A 214 2.73 7.64 -21.17
CA VAL A 214 2.03 7.88 -19.89
C VAL A 214 1.70 6.56 -19.20
N ARG A 215 1.14 5.58 -19.93
CA ARG A 215 0.80 4.25 -19.41
C ARG A 215 2.03 3.55 -18.84
N SER A 216 3.15 3.58 -19.56
CA SER A 216 4.43 2.98 -19.12
C SER A 216 5.00 3.62 -17.86
N LYS A 217 4.96 4.97 -17.76
CA LYS A 217 5.42 5.69 -16.56
C LYS A 217 4.50 5.42 -15.38
N PHE A 218 3.18 5.41 -15.60
CA PHE A 218 2.21 5.05 -14.57
C PHE A 218 2.45 3.63 -14.06
N ASP A 219 2.55 2.66 -14.96
CA ASP A 219 2.81 1.24 -14.65
C ASP A 219 4.08 1.06 -13.80
N PHE A 220 5.16 1.73 -14.18
CA PHE A 220 6.40 1.77 -13.39
C PHE A 220 6.19 2.37 -11.99
N VAL A 221 5.65 3.58 -11.90
CA VAL A 221 5.54 4.30 -10.62
C VAL A 221 4.57 3.58 -9.68
N ILE A 222 3.45 3.09 -10.19
CA ILE A 222 2.46 2.38 -9.37
C ILE A 222 2.99 1.02 -8.91
N THR A 223 3.67 0.27 -9.79
CA THR A 223 4.34 -0.99 -9.39
C THR A 223 5.39 -0.74 -8.32
N ARG A 224 6.17 0.35 -8.43
CA ARG A 224 7.16 0.74 -7.42
C ARG A 224 6.51 1.19 -6.11
N LEU A 225 5.37 1.86 -6.15
CA LEU A 225 4.64 2.27 -4.94
C LEU A 225 4.17 1.06 -4.11
N PHE A 226 3.76 -0.02 -4.79
CA PHE A 226 3.21 -1.24 -4.18
C PHE A 226 4.22 -2.39 -4.07
N SER A 227 5.50 -2.16 -4.32
CA SER A 227 6.55 -3.18 -4.18
C SER A 227 7.85 -2.62 -3.64
N ARG A 228 8.63 -3.45 -2.94
CA ARG A 228 9.98 -3.12 -2.48
C ARG A 228 11.01 -4.10 -3.01
N ALA A 229 12.25 -3.65 -3.13
CA ALA A 229 13.37 -4.54 -3.42
C ALA A 229 13.72 -5.38 -2.17
N ASN A 230 14.14 -6.62 -2.40
CA ASN A 230 14.71 -7.53 -1.43
C ASN A 230 16.22 -7.72 -1.72
N GLU A 231 16.96 -8.32 -0.78
CA GLU A 231 18.41 -8.53 -0.83
C GLU A 231 18.88 -9.28 -2.09
N ASN A 232 18.06 -10.18 -2.62
CA ASN A 232 18.37 -10.99 -3.81
C ASN A 232 18.06 -10.29 -5.14
N GLU A 233 18.00 -8.96 -5.17
CA GLU A 233 17.52 -8.18 -6.33
C GLU A 233 16.11 -8.64 -6.80
N GLN A 234 15.29 -9.21 -5.92
CA GLN A 234 13.89 -9.56 -6.21
C GLN A 234 12.97 -8.48 -5.67
N ARG A 235 11.76 -8.38 -6.18
CA ARG A 235 10.71 -7.51 -5.64
C ARG A 235 9.73 -8.31 -4.81
N VAL A 236 9.27 -7.71 -3.71
CA VAL A 236 8.19 -8.25 -2.88
C VAL A 236 7.04 -7.25 -2.95
N ALA A 237 5.86 -7.73 -3.33
CA ALA A 237 4.64 -6.94 -3.24
C ALA A 237 4.34 -6.63 -1.77
N LEU A 238 3.96 -5.39 -1.48
CA LEU A 238 3.70 -4.95 -0.10
C LEU A 238 2.38 -5.53 0.43
N PHE A 239 1.44 -5.81 -0.47
CA PHE A 239 0.11 -6.33 -0.15
C PHE A 239 -0.25 -7.46 -1.11
N SER A 240 -1.23 -8.28 -0.74
CA SER A 240 -1.86 -9.22 -1.67
C SER A 240 -2.55 -8.48 -2.84
N ARG A 241 -2.88 -9.19 -3.91
CA ARG A 241 -3.60 -8.60 -5.06
C ARG A 241 -4.96 -8.01 -4.66
N GLU A 242 -5.70 -8.69 -3.78
CA GLU A 242 -7.02 -8.23 -3.31
C GLU A 242 -6.90 -6.95 -2.47
N GLU A 243 -5.92 -6.90 -1.58
CA GLU A 243 -5.62 -5.70 -0.79
C GLU A 243 -5.15 -4.56 -1.69
N THR A 244 -4.23 -4.83 -2.62
CA THR A 244 -3.75 -3.86 -3.62
C THR A 244 -4.91 -3.26 -4.42
N LEU A 245 -5.86 -4.10 -4.86
CA LEU A 245 -7.08 -3.64 -5.52
C LEU A 245 -7.89 -2.70 -4.62
N ASN A 246 -8.08 -3.05 -3.36
CA ASN A 246 -8.81 -2.21 -2.41
C ASN A 246 -8.11 -0.87 -2.19
N HIS A 247 -6.78 -0.85 -2.09
CA HIS A 247 -6.01 0.40 -1.99
C HIS A 247 -6.15 1.24 -3.26
N ILE A 248 -6.03 0.66 -4.46
CA ILE A 248 -6.18 1.39 -5.73
C ILE A 248 -7.59 1.99 -5.85
N LYS A 249 -8.64 1.24 -5.50
CA LYS A 249 -10.02 1.76 -5.50
C LYS A 249 -10.17 2.98 -4.60
N LYS A 250 -9.60 2.93 -3.39
CA LYS A 250 -9.62 4.07 -2.45
C LYS A 250 -8.85 5.26 -3.03
N LEU A 251 -7.65 5.03 -3.56
CA LEU A 251 -6.83 6.08 -4.18
C LEU A 251 -7.56 6.77 -5.35
N TYR A 252 -8.16 6.00 -6.25
CA TYR A 252 -8.87 6.56 -7.40
C TYR A 252 -10.11 7.37 -7.01
N ALA A 253 -10.81 6.94 -5.97
CA ALA A 253 -11.94 7.68 -5.40
C ALA A 253 -11.50 9.03 -4.80
N GLU A 254 -10.28 9.13 -4.27
CA GLU A 254 -9.71 10.38 -3.76
C GLU A 254 -9.15 11.27 -4.88
N TRP A 255 -8.57 10.69 -5.93
CA TRP A 255 -7.87 11.43 -6.99
C TRP A 255 -8.81 12.11 -7.98
N SER A 256 -9.98 11.54 -8.25
CA SER A 256 -10.88 12.03 -9.29
C SER A 256 -12.27 12.33 -8.73
N SER A 257 -12.79 13.54 -9.01
CA SER A 257 -14.23 13.82 -8.87
C SER A 257 -15.00 13.33 -10.10
N VAL A 258 -14.29 13.21 -11.24
CA VAL A 258 -14.76 12.62 -12.49
C VAL A 258 -13.73 11.59 -12.97
N PRO A 259 -14.05 10.28 -12.95
CA PRO A 259 -13.15 9.26 -13.46
C PRO A 259 -12.91 9.48 -14.97
N LEU A 260 -11.66 9.81 -15.34
CA LEU A 260 -11.24 9.94 -16.75
C LEU A 260 -11.42 8.63 -17.53
N TYR A 261 -11.23 7.50 -16.84
CA TYR A 261 -11.47 6.15 -17.37
C TYR A 261 -12.42 5.46 -16.40
N ALA A 262 -13.72 5.64 -16.63
CA ALA A 262 -14.78 5.06 -15.84
C ALA A 262 -15.14 3.68 -16.44
N THR A 263 -14.45 2.65 -16.01
CA THR A 263 -14.82 1.27 -16.34
C THR A 263 -15.43 0.59 -15.13
N ASN A 264 -16.50 -0.16 -15.36
CA ASN A 264 -17.04 -1.02 -14.32
C ASN A 264 -16.06 -2.18 -14.13
N ASP A 265 -15.65 -2.48 -12.89
CA ASP A 265 -14.73 -3.59 -12.63
C ASP A 265 -15.32 -4.94 -13.07
N ASP A 266 -16.66 -5.03 -13.15
CA ASP A 266 -17.39 -6.22 -13.59
C ASP A 266 -17.53 -6.31 -15.12
N ASP A 267 -16.97 -5.35 -15.87
CA ASP A 267 -16.98 -5.43 -17.33
C ASP A 267 -16.16 -6.64 -17.79
N THR A 268 -16.69 -7.36 -18.78
CA THR A 268 -16.08 -8.62 -19.25
C THR A 268 -14.66 -8.37 -19.77
N ASP A 269 -14.45 -7.26 -20.46
CA ASP A 269 -13.14 -6.90 -21.01
C ASP A 269 -12.11 -6.58 -19.92
N VAL A 270 -12.56 -5.96 -18.81
CA VAL A 270 -11.73 -5.65 -17.64
C VAL A 270 -11.30 -6.93 -16.93
N VAL A 271 -12.23 -7.87 -16.72
CA VAL A 271 -11.94 -9.18 -16.11
C VAL A 271 -11.01 -10.00 -17.00
N LEU A 272 -11.25 -10.05 -18.31
CA LEU A 272 -10.40 -10.77 -19.25
C LEU A 272 -8.98 -10.18 -19.32
N ALA A 273 -8.85 -8.86 -19.32
CA ALA A 273 -7.55 -8.20 -19.27
C ALA A 273 -6.80 -8.54 -17.97
N ALA A 274 -7.49 -8.51 -16.83
CA ALA A 274 -6.91 -8.86 -15.53
C ALA A 274 -6.45 -10.34 -15.47
N LEU A 275 -7.20 -11.26 -16.06
CA LEU A 275 -6.82 -12.68 -16.15
C LEU A 275 -5.66 -12.93 -17.11
N SER A 276 -5.59 -12.16 -18.21
CA SER A 276 -4.49 -12.29 -19.19
C SER A 276 -3.12 -11.94 -18.58
N PHE A 277 -3.09 -11.03 -17.59
CA PHE A 277 -1.88 -10.79 -16.79
C PHE A 277 -1.45 -12.00 -15.96
N ASP A 278 -2.41 -12.76 -15.42
CA ASP A 278 -2.11 -14.00 -14.68
C ASP A 278 -1.52 -15.06 -15.60
N ASP A 279 -2.10 -15.24 -16.79
CA ASP A 279 -1.60 -16.20 -17.78
C ASP A 279 -0.15 -15.87 -18.18
N LEU A 280 0.16 -14.59 -18.41
CA LEU A 280 1.52 -14.14 -18.73
C LEU A 280 2.49 -14.33 -17.56
N ALA A 281 2.05 -14.05 -16.33
CA ALA A 281 2.87 -14.29 -15.14
C ALA A 281 3.18 -15.78 -14.96
N ILE A 282 2.18 -16.65 -15.09
CA ILE A 282 2.32 -18.12 -15.01
C ILE A 282 3.22 -18.63 -16.13
N GLU A 283 3.10 -18.11 -17.35
CA GLU A 283 4.00 -18.46 -18.45
C GLU A 283 5.46 -18.16 -18.09
N SER A 284 5.72 -16.97 -17.53
CA SER A 284 7.07 -16.57 -17.12
C SER A 284 7.64 -17.43 -16.00
N GLU A 285 6.82 -17.85 -15.03
CA GLU A 285 7.24 -18.66 -13.88
C GLU A 285 7.52 -20.12 -14.27
N ASN A 286 6.83 -20.62 -15.30
CA ASN A 286 6.99 -21.98 -15.82
C ASN A 286 8.11 -22.12 -16.85
N ALA A 287 8.73 -21.01 -17.28
CA ALA A 287 9.85 -21.07 -18.19
C ALA A 287 11.05 -21.77 -17.52
N ALA A 288 11.64 -22.74 -18.22
CA ALA A 288 12.75 -23.54 -17.70
C ALA A 288 14.11 -22.86 -17.89
N SER A 289 14.20 -21.89 -18.81
CA SER A 289 15.43 -21.16 -19.14
C SER A 289 15.11 -19.77 -19.65
N PHE A 290 16.09 -18.87 -19.58
CA PHE A 290 15.94 -17.53 -20.13
C PHE A 290 15.79 -17.56 -21.66
N ASP A 291 16.48 -18.48 -22.34
CA ASP A 291 16.35 -18.71 -23.77
C ASP A 291 14.92 -19.01 -24.21
N GLN A 292 14.16 -19.73 -23.38
CA GLN A 292 12.76 -20.04 -23.68
C GLN A 292 11.91 -18.77 -23.77
N LEU A 293 12.11 -17.80 -22.85
CA LEU A 293 11.37 -16.53 -22.87
C LEU A 293 11.73 -15.68 -24.09
N ILE A 294 12.98 -15.72 -24.53
CA ILE A 294 13.43 -15.01 -25.74
C ILE A 294 12.84 -15.66 -26.99
N GLN A 295 12.91 -16.99 -27.10
CA GLN A 295 12.40 -17.72 -28.27
C GLN A 295 10.89 -17.54 -28.46
N THR A 296 10.13 -17.41 -27.37
CA THR A 296 8.68 -17.15 -27.44
C THR A 296 8.34 -15.67 -27.56
N ASN A 297 9.33 -14.78 -27.72
CA ASN A 297 9.18 -13.33 -27.73
C ASN A 297 8.29 -12.84 -26.56
N PHE A 298 8.51 -13.38 -25.36
CA PHE A 298 7.62 -13.17 -24.22
C PHE A 298 7.47 -11.68 -23.86
N PHE A 299 8.58 -10.96 -23.76
CA PHE A 299 8.55 -9.53 -23.39
C PHE A 299 7.91 -8.66 -24.48
N GLY A 300 8.09 -9.00 -25.76
CA GLY A 300 7.39 -8.34 -26.86
C GLY A 300 5.88 -8.55 -26.76
N ARG A 301 5.43 -9.79 -26.53
CA ARG A 301 4.00 -10.11 -26.34
C ARG A 301 3.40 -9.43 -25.12
N LEU A 302 4.12 -9.39 -23.99
CA LEU A 302 3.66 -8.69 -22.79
C LEU A 302 3.49 -7.18 -23.04
N ARG A 303 4.44 -6.57 -23.75
CA ARG A 303 4.34 -5.17 -24.15
C ARG A 303 3.17 -4.94 -25.10
N GLU A 304 3.06 -5.71 -26.18
CA GLU A 304 1.95 -5.63 -27.14
C GLU A 304 0.59 -5.81 -26.45
N PHE A 305 0.50 -6.71 -25.47
CA PHE A 305 -0.71 -6.89 -24.67
C PHE A 305 -1.05 -5.62 -23.87
N LYS A 306 -0.08 -5.04 -23.14
CA LYS A 306 -0.27 -3.78 -22.40
C LYS A 306 -0.70 -2.62 -23.31
N GLU A 307 -0.13 -2.53 -24.52
CA GLU A 307 -0.53 -1.56 -25.54
C GLU A 307 -1.97 -1.83 -26.04
N SER A 308 -2.34 -3.10 -26.24
CA SER A 308 -3.64 -3.49 -26.80
C SER A 308 -4.83 -3.20 -25.89
N ILE A 309 -4.66 -3.24 -24.58
CA ILE A 309 -5.73 -2.95 -23.62
C ILE A 309 -5.95 -1.45 -23.40
N SER A 310 -5.03 -0.61 -23.86
CA SER A 310 -5.18 0.85 -23.91
C SER A 310 -5.65 1.44 -22.56
N GLU A 311 -6.69 2.28 -22.56
CA GLU A 311 -7.26 2.93 -21.39
C GLU A 311 -7.79 1.94 -20.33
N LEU A 312 -8.10 0.69 -20.70
CA LEU A 312 -8.51 -0.35 -19.74
C LEU A 312 -7.41 -0.66 -18.73
N PHE A 313 -6.14 -0.38 -19.04
CA PHE A 313 -5.02 -0.52 -18.11
C PHE A 313 -5.28 0.21 -16.78
N PHE A 314 -5.96 1.36 -16.86
CA PHE A 314 -6.27 2.21 -15.72
C PHE A 314 -7.51 1.78 -14.94
N ALA A 315 -8.14 0.65 -15.26
CA ALA A 315 -9.16 0.04 -14.41
C ALA A 315 -8.51 -0.50 -13.13
N PRO A 316 -9.08 -0.30 -11.94
CA PRO A 316 -8.49 -0.75 -10.67
C PRO A 316 -8.06 -2.22 -10.66
N SER A 317 -8.91 -3.12 -11.14
CA SER A 317 -8.65 -4.56 -11.21
C SER A 317 -7.50 -4.91 -12.15
N VAL A 318 -7.41 -4.23 -13.30
CA VAL A 318 -6.35 -4.42 -14.30
C VAL A 318 -5.03 -3.86 -13.79
N THR A 319 -5.04 -2.67 -13.17
CA THR A 319 -3.84 -2.09 -12.55
C THR A 319 -3.31 -3.00 -11.44
N ALA A 320 -4.18 -3.53 -10.57
CA ALA A 320 -3.76 -4.47 -9.52
C ALA A 320 -3.16 -5.76 -10.11
N ALA A 321 -3.76 -6.30 -11.17
CA ALA A 321 -3.25 -7.47 -11.88
C ALA A 321 -1.88 -7.20 -12.54
N ALA A 322 -1.72 -6.01 -13.16
CA ALA A 322 -0.48 -5.60 -13.78
C ALA A 322 0.66 -5.48 -12.75
N ILE A 323 0.40 -4.89 -11.57
CA ILE A 323 1.39 -4.79 -10.48
C ILE A 323 1.85 -6.18 -10.05
N ASP A 324 0.92 -7.10 -9.78
CA ASP A 324 1.23 -8.48 -9.39
C ASP A 324 2.06 -9.20 -10.47
N ALA A 325 1.61 -9.12 -11.72
CA ALA A 325 2.30 -9.72 -12.86
C ALA A 325 3.71 -9.13 -13.05
N ASN A 326 3.88 -7.82 -12.98
CA ASN A 326 5.19 -7.17 -13.10
C ASN A 326 6.19 -7.68 -12.05
N VAL A 327 5.74 -7.80 -10.80
CA VAL A 327 6.57 -8.33 -9.70
C VAL A 327 6.96 -9.77 -9.96
N ARG A 328 6.01 -10.63 -10.32
CA ARG A 328 6.22 -12.06 -10.57
C ARG A 328 7.12 -12.31 -11.78
N ILE A 329 6.84 -11.64 -12.90
CA ILE A 329 7.62 -11.73 -14.14
C ILE A 329 9.04 -11.19 -13.90
N GLY A 330 9.19 -10.04 -13.23
CA GLY A 330 10.48 -9.48 -12.89
C GLY A 330 11.30 -10.41 -11.98
N ASN A 331 10.66 -11.11 -11.03
CA ASN A 331 11.32 -12.09 -10.18
C ASN A 331 11.74 -13.35 -10.94
N SER A 332 10.88 -13.85 -11.85
CA SER A 332 11.23 -14.97 -12.72
C SER A 332 12.41 -14.62 -13.62
N TYR A 333 12.44 -13.42 -14.18
CA TYR A 333 13.56 -12.90 -14.96
C TYR A 333 14.88 -12.97 -14.17
N VAL A 334 14.92 -12.41 -12.95
CA VAL A 334 16.13 -12.41 -12.11
C VAL A 334 16.55 -13.85 -11.78
N LYS A 335 15.60 -14.73 -11.47
CA LYS A 335 15.86 -16.14 -11.19
C LYS A 335 16.48 -16.85 -12.41
N LEU A 336 15.90 -16.70 -13.60
CA LEU A 336 16.40 -17.34 -14.82
C LEU A 336 17.77 -16.81 -15.22
N ILE A 337 18.02 -15.51 -15.11
CA ILE A 337 19.34 -14.93 -15.35
C ILE A 337 20.37 -15.45 -14.35
N SER A 338 20.03 -15.57 -13.06
CA SER A 338 20.94 -16.15 -12.07
C SER A 338 21.28 -17.61 -12.37
N PHE A 339 20.33 -18.41 -12.88
CA PHE A 339 20.62 -19.78 -13.33
C PHE A 339 21.51 -19.83 -14.57
N GLU A 340 21.36 -18.92 -15.53
CA GLU A 340 22.27 -18.84 -16.68
C GLU A 340 23.71 -18.51 -16.23
N ARG A 341 23.90 -17.69 -15.18
CA ARG A 341 25.23 -17.42 -14.59
C ARG A 341 25.87 -18.58 -13.88
N GLU A 342 25.09 -19.50 -13.34
CA GLU A 342 25.65 -20.73 -12.78
C GLU A 342 26.26 -21.60 -13.90
N LYS A 343 25.79 -21.45 -15.14
CA LYS A 343 26.20 -22.25 -16.31
C LYS A 343 27.22 -21.58 -17.23
N MET A 344 27.20 -20.25 -17.32
CA MET A 344 27.99 -19.46 -18.27
C MET A 344 28.66 -18.27 -17.58
N ASP A 345 29.81 -17.85 -18.10
CA ASP A 345 30.48 -16.63 -17.67
C ASP A 345 29.75 -15.37 -18.15
N SER A 346 29.96 -14.26 -17.43
CA SER A 346 29.29 -12.98 -17.70
C SER A 346 29.49 -12.48 -19.12
N ASP A 347 30.68 -12.66 -19.70
CA ASP A 347 31.02 -12.16 -21.03
C ASP A 347 30.28 -12.97 -22.12
N THR A 348 30.17 -14.29 -21.94
CA THR A 348 29.36 -15.16 -22.81
C THR A 348 27.87 -14.82 -22.72
N ILE A 349 27.33 -14.56 -21.52
CA ILE A 349 25.93 -14.16 -21.35
C ILE A 349 25.67 -12.81 -22.02
N GLN A 350 26.57 -11.84 -21.81
CA GLN A 350 26.46 -10.54 -22.46
C GLN A 350 26.53 -10.68 -23.98
N SER A 351 27.46 -11.47 -24.52
CA SER A 351 27.56 -11.70 -25.96
C SER A 351 26.34 -12.42 -26.53
N LYS A 352 25.74 -13.35 -25.79
CA LYS A 352 24.58 -14.14 -26.22
C LYS A 352 23.30 -13.31 -26.24
N TYR A 353 23.14 -12.37 -25.30
CA TYR A 353 21.93 -11.57 -25.14
C TYR A 353 22.13 -10.09 -25.47
N ALA A 354 23.26 -9.70 -26.07
CA ALA A 354 23.56 -8.31 -26.46
C ALA A 354 22.54 -7.71 -27.43
N GLU A 355 21.87 -8.55 -28.23
CA GLU A 355 20.85 -8.12 -29.18
C GLU A 355 19.48 -7.90 -28.52
N MET A 356 19.31 -8.27 -27.24
CA MET A 356 18.07 -8.05 -26.52
C MET A 356 17.94 -6.58 -26.14
N ASP A 357 16.82 -5.97 -26.52
CA ASP A 357 16.50 -4.61 -26.13
C ASP A 357 16.14 -4.57 -24.64
N GLY A 358 17.10 -4.14 -23.82
CA GLY A 358 16.92 -3.99 -22.37
C GLY A 358 15.82 -3.01 -22.00
N ASP A 359 15.51 -2.04 -22.86
CA ASP A 359 14.39 -1.12 -22.64
C ASP A 359 13.05 -1.83 -22.78
N VAL A 360 12.91 -2.76 -23.73
CA VAL A 360 11.69 -3.57 -23.90
C VAL A 360 11.44 -4.46 -22.69
N VAL A 361 12.47 -5.14 -22.19
CA VAL A 361 12.34 -6.00 -20.99
C VAL A 361 12.01 -5.17 -19.76
N SER A 362 12.72 -4.05 -19.60
CA SER A 362 12.50 -3.18 -18.46
C SER A 362 11.10 -2.56 -18.48
N ASP A 363 10.60 -2.18 -19.66
CA ASP A 363 9.25 -1.62 -19.84
C ASP A 363 8.18 -2.68 -19.60
N ALA A 364 8.36 -3.87 -20.17
CA ALA A 364 7.46 -4.99 -20.00
C ALA A 364 7.32 -5.40 -18.52
N THR A 365 8.39 -5.33 -17.74
CA THR A 365 8.43 -5.71 -16.31
C THR A 365 8.26 -4.55 -15.34
N ALA A 366 8.10 -3.31 -15.84
CA ALA A 366 8.04 -2.11 -15.00
C ALA A 366 9.21 -2.00 -14.00
N ARG A 367 10.42 -2.35 -14.44
CA ARG A 367 11.62 -2.42 -13.60
C ARG A 367 12.86 -2.08 -14.41
N THR A 368 13.85 -1.38 -13.85
CA THR A 368 15.16 -1.31 -14.49
C THR A 368 15.83 -2.68 -14.41
N LEU A 369 15.94 -3.33 -15.55
CA LEU A 369 16.66 -4.58 -15.72
C LEU A 369 17.79 -4.32 -16.71
N GLU A 370 18.81 -3.60 -16.26
CA GLU A 370 20.05 -3.54 -17.03
C GLU A 370 20.75 -4.88 -16.90
N LEU A 371 20.65 -5.70 -17.94
CA LEU A 371 21.28 -7.02 -18.01
C LEU A 371 22.75 -6.94 -17.56
N VAL A 372 23.46 -5.86 -17.90
CA VAL A 372 24.86 -5.59 -17.53
C VAL A 372 25.06 -5.36 -16.04
N ASP A 373 24.16 -4.64 -15.37
CA ASP A 373 24.27 -4.37 -13.93
C ASP A 373 23.89 -5.58 -13.09
N VAL A 374 22.83 -6.29 -13.53
CA VAL A 374 22.52 -7.59 -12.96
C VAL A 374 23.77 -8.46 -13.15
N LEU A 375 24.36 -8.56 -14.35
CA LEU A 375 25.53 -9.41 -14.66
C LEU A 375 26.80 -9.08 -13.85
N LYS A 376 27.00 -7.81 -13.51
CA LYS A 376 28.14 -7.32 -12.69
C LYS A 376 27.92 -7.48 -11.19
N ALA A 377 26.71 -7.80 -10.73
CA ALA A 377 26.43 -8.02 -9.31
C ALA A 377 27.39 -9.11 -8.77
N PRO A 378 28.13 -8.84 -7.67
CA PRO A 378 29.08 -9.79 -7.11
C PRO A 378 28.39 -11.12 -6.85
N ARG A 379 29.06 -12.22 -7.20
CA ARG A 379 28.64 -13.58 -6.85
C ARG A 379 28.48 -13.62 -5.33
N LEU A 380 27.24 -13.58 -4.82
CA LEU A 380 27.00 -13.80 -3.40
C LEU A 380 27.51 -15.21 -3.11
N GLU A 381 28.66 -15.28 -2.45
CA GLU A 381 29.20 -16.51 -1.92
C GLU A 381 28.14 -17.07 -0.96
N ARG A 382 27.43 -18.12 -1.39
CA ARG A 382 26.76 -19.01 -0.43
C ARG A 382 27.87 -19.54 0.47
N GLN A 383 28.03 -18.93 1.64
CA GLN A 383 28.82 -19.49 2.72
C GLN A 383 28.22 -20.84 3.08
N GLN A 384 28.91 -21.89 2.62
CA GLN A 384 29.24 -23.11 3.37
C GLN A 384 28.33 -23.43 4.57
N ASP A 385 27.26 -24.17 4.31
CA ASP A 385 26.56 -24.98 5.33
C ASP A 385 26.38 -26.44 4.86
N GLU A 386 27.32 -26.93 4.02
CA GLU A 386 27.48 -28.37 3.75
C GLU A 386 28.97 -28.75 3.84
N ALA A 387 29.57 -28.49 5.01
CA ALA A 387 30.82 -29.10 5.42
C ALA A 387 30.51 -30.15 6.50
N ASN A 388 30.07 -31.34 6.07
CA ASN A 388 30.33 -32.65 6.69
C ASN A 388 29.33 -33.69 6.16
N VAL A 389 29.67 -34.39 5.09
CA VAL A 389 29.40 -35.83 5.01
C VAL A 389 30.63 -36.48 4.41
N ASP A 390 31.20 -37.39 5.18
CA ASP A 390 32.44 -38.10 4.97
C ASP A 390 32.56 -38.76 3.59
N THR A 391 33.76 -38.59 3.03
CA THR A 391 34.43 -39.50 2.09
C THR A 391 34.34 -40.95 2.57
N ASP A 392 33.82 -41.84 1.73
CA ASP A 392 34.31 -43.22 1.68
C ASP A 392 34.34 -43.74 0.24
N GLU A 393 35.29 -44.62 0.01
CA GLU A 393 36.02 -44.86 -1.23
C GLU A 393 35.30 -45.74 -2.28
N SER A 394 35.89 -45.73 -3.47
CA SER A 394 35.99 -46.88 -4.40
C SER A 394 34.81 -47.18 -5.35
N ARG A 395 34.97 -46.77 -6.63
CA ARG A 395 35.08 -47.74 -7.74
C ARG A 395 35.41 -47.08 -9.08
N GLU A 396 36.56 -47.45 -9.62
CA GLU A 396 36.86 -47.44 -11.05
C GLU A 396 35.86 -48.32 -11.82
N SER A 397 35.37 -47.82 -12.94
CA SER A 397 35.09 -48.66 -14.11
C SER A 397 35.12 -47.84 -15.39
N ASP A 398 36.12 -48.15 -16.21
CA ASP A 398 36.16 -47.98 -17.66
C ASP A 398 34.77 -48.06 -18.32
N TYR A 399 34.46 -47.13 -19.23
CA TYR A 399 33.75 -47.51 -20.45
C TYR A 399 34.14 -46.58 -21.61
N GLN A 400 34.69 -47.22 -22.64
CA GLN A 400 35.04 -46.67 -23.95
C GLN A 400 33.79 -46.24 -24.72
N GLY A 401 33.95 -45.21 -25.54
CA GLY A 401 32.89 -44.64 -26.37
C GLY A 401 32.54 -45.47 -27.62
N GLU A 402 31.35 -45.19 -28.13
CA GLU A 402 30.92 -45.42 -29.50
C GLU A 402 30.02 -44.25 -29.98
N PRO A 403 29.92 -44.02 -31.31
CA PRO A 403 29.67 -42.70 -31.92
C PRO A 403 28.17 -42.37 -32.15
N PRO A 404 27.83 -41.10 -32.47
CA PRO A 404 26.44 -40.64 -32.48
C PRO A 404 25.63 -41.16 -33.68
N GLU A 405 24.48 -41.72 -33.37
CA GLU A 405 23.45 -42.17 -34.31
C GLU A 405 22.67 -40.97 -34.89
N LYS A 406 22.44 -40.99 -36.20
CA LYS A 406 21.76 -39.94 -36.96
C LYS A 406 20.25 -39.92 -36.66
N ILE A 407 19.74 -38.85 -36.05
CA ILE A 407 18.30 -38.62 -35.96
C ILE A 407 17.80 -38.02 -37.28
N VAL A 408 17.08 -38.84 -38.04
CA VAL A 408 16.27 -38.43 -39.20
C VAL A 408 14.99 -37.77 -38.69
N GLN A 409 14.84 -36.47 -38.95
CA GLN A 409 13.59 -35.74 -38.69
C GLN A 409 12.51 -36.17 -39.69
N SER A 410 11.46 -36.85 -39.20
CA SER A 410 10.22 -37.03 -39.96
C SER A 410 9.17 -36.04 -39.47
N LYS A 411 8.72 -35.15 -40.37
CA LYS A 411 7.60 -34.22 -40.13
C LYS A 411 6.30 -35.03 -40.13
N LYS A 412 5.67 -35.19 -38.96
CA LYS A 412 4.25 -35.57 -38.85
C LYS A 412 3.42 -34.35 -38.50
N LYS A 413 2.39 -34.09 -39.32
CA LYS A 413 1.36 -33.08 -39.08
C LYS A 413 0.53 -33.51 -37.85
N ALA A 414 0.39 -32.61 -36.89
CA ALA A 414 -0.37 -32.84 -35.67
C ALA A 414 -1.88 -32.73 -35.94
N ASP A 415 -2.61 -33.74 -35.46
CA ASP A 415 -4.06 -33.89 -35.52
C ASP A 415 -4.67 -33.33 -34.20
N PRO A 416 -5.58 -32.34 -34.23
CA PRO A 416 -6.04 -31.61 -33.04
C PRO A 416 -6.93 -32.41 -32.08
N ARG A 417 -7.04 -33.74 -32.23
CA ARG A 417 -7.82 -34.62 -31.34
C ARG A 417 -6.98 -35.42 -30.33
N ALA A 418 -5.66 -35.24 -30.29
CA ALA A 418 -4.79 -35.95 -29.35
C ALA A 418 -4.65 -35.29 -27.95
N MET A 419 -5.09 -34.04 -27.76
CA MET A 419 -4.84 -33.28 -26.51
C MET A 419 -5.69 -33.70 -25.30
N LEU A 420 -6.86 -34.34 -25.51
CA LEU A 420 -7.72 -34.83 -24.42
C LEU A 420 -7.38 -36.26 -23.97
N GLY A 421 -6.51 -36.97 -24.70
CA GLY A 421 -6.08 -38.34 -24.36
C GLY A 421 -5.00 -38.40 -23.28
N GLY A 422 -4.11 -37.40 -23.22
CA GLY A 422 -2.94 -37.40 -22.33
C GLY A 422 -3.26 -37.23 -20.83
N ILE A 423 -4.42 -36.65 -20.50
CA ILE A 423 -4.81 -36.41 -19.10
C ILE A 423 -5.24 -37.72 -18.41
N LYS A 424 -5.82 -38.68 -19.16
CA LYS A 424 -6.26 -39.96 -18.56
C LYS A 424 -5.10 -40.90 -18.21
N GLU A 425 -3.99 -40.84 -18.93
CA GLU A 425 -2.83 -41.69 -18.65
C GLU A 425 -1.95 -41.13 -17.52
N GLN A 426 -1.89 -39.79 -17.35
CA GLN A 426 -1.16 -39.17 -16.24
C GLN A 426 -1.85 -39.32 -14.87
N ILE A 427 -3.19 -39.50 -14.84
CA ILE A 427 -3.94 -39.67 -13.58
C ILE A 427 -3.85 -41.11 -13.03
N LEU A 428 -3.46 -42.09 -13.85
CA LEU A 428 -3.34 -43.50 -13.42
C LEU A 428 -2.02 -43.84 -12.70
N GLY A 429 -1.06 -42.90 -12.64
CA GLY A 429 0.22 -43.07 -11.95
C GLY A 429 0.24 -42.61 -10.48
N PHE A 430 -0.79 -41.90 -10.01
CA PHE A 430 -0.83 -41.38 -8.65
C PHE A 430 -1.43 -42.38 -7.66
N ASN A 431 -0.90 -42.38 -6.43
CA ASN A 431 -1.43 -43.18 -5.34
C ASN A 431 -2.90 -42.79 -5.08
N LYS A 432 -3.81 -43.77 -5.20
CA LYS A 432 -5.26 -43.58 -5.05
C LYS A 432 -5.62 -42.89 -3.73
N TRP A 433 -4.84 -43.11 -2.67
CA TRP A 433 -5.05 -42.47 -1.36
C TRP A 433 -4.73 -40.98 -1.36
N VAL A 434 -3.71 -40.56 -2.10
CA VAL A 434 -3.34 -39.14 -2.24
C VAL A 434 -4.43 -38.41 -3.02
N LEU A 435 -4.97 -39.04 -4.07
CA LEU A 435 -6.00 -38.44 -4.91
C LEU A 435 -7.34 -38.28 -4.13
N ILE A 436 -7.69 -39.26 -3.29
CA ILE A 436 -8.82 -39.15 -2.36
C ILE A 436 -8.57 -38.06 -1.32
N GLY A 437 -7.35 -37.95 -0.78
CA GLY A 437 -6.96 -36.91 0.16
C GLY A 437 -7.12 -35.51 -0.43
N CYS A 438 -6.61 -35.28 -1.65
CA CYS A 438 -6.77 -34.01 -2.35
C CYS A 438 -8.24 -33.68 -2.64
N ALA A 439 -9.05 -34.66 -3.07
CA ALA A 439 -10.48 -34.46 -3.31
C ALA A 439 -11.23 -34.06 -2.03
N LEU A 440 -10.92 -34.69 -0.89
CA LEU A 440 -11.49 -34.31 0.41
C LEU A 440 -11.06 -32.92 0.85
N LEU A 441 -9.82 -32.53 0.58
CA LEU A 441 -9.27 -31.22 0.94
C LEU A 441 -9.98 -30.11 0.13
N VAL A 442 -10.16 -30.32 -1.18
CA VAL A 442 -10.91 -29.40 -2.05
C VAL A 442 -12.37 -29.26 -1.60
N LEU A 443 -13.02 -30.37 -1.21
CA LEU A 443 -14.38 -30.34 -0.66
C LEU A 443 -14.46 -29.61 0.68
N ALA A 444 -13.46 -29.79 1.56
CA ALA A 444 -13.40 -29.09 2.85
C ALA A 444 -13.20 -27.58 2.67
N THR A 445 -12.32 -27.17 1.76
CA THR A 445 -12.13 -25.74 1.43
C THR A 445 -13.37 -25.13 0.78
N GLY A 446 -14.03 -25.85 -0.13
CA GLY A 446 -15.30 -25.41 -0.71
C GLY A 446 -16.41 -25.28 0.34
N GLY A 447 -16.48 -26.23 1.28
CA GLY A 447 -17.40 -26.19 2.42
C GLY A 447 -17.16 -24.99 3.34
N LEU A 448 -15.90 -24.64 3.61
CA LEU A 448 -15.53 -23.47 4.42
C LEU A 448 -15.94 -22.15 3.75
N VAL A 449 -15.74 -22.02 2.44
CA VAL A 449 -16.15 -20.82 1.68
C VAL A 449 -17.67 -20.65 1.69
N VAL A 450 -18.41 -21.74 1.45
CA VAL A 450 -19.88 -21.71 1.50
C VAL A 450 -20.37 -21.40 2.92
N TRP A 451 -19.74 -21.98 3.95
CA TRP A 451 -20.09 -21.71 5.34
C TRP A 451 -19.81 -20.25 5.74
N SER A 452 -18.65 -19.72 5.37
CA SER A 452 -18.29 -18.31 5.58
C SER A 452 -19.27 -17.36 4.91
N ASN A 453 -19.64 -17.62 3.65
CA ASN A 453 -20.46 -16.69 2.89
C ASN A 453 -21.96 -16.76 3.22
N TYR A 454 -22.47 -17.92 3.61
CA TYR A 454 -23.91 -18.11 3.81
C TYR A 454 -24.34 -18.26 5.26
N PHE A 455 -23.46 -18.72 6.15
CA PHE A 455 -23.82 -19.05 7.53
C PHE A 455 -23.11 -18.18 8.57
N ALA A 456 -21.92 -17.65 8.27
CA ALA A 456 -21.26 -16.69 9.15
C ALA A 456 -21.89 -15.31 8.97
N LYS A 457 -22.74 -14.90 9.92
CA LYS A 457 -23.22 -13.51 9.98
C LYS A 457 -22.01 -12.60 10.28
N PRO A 458 -21.77 -11.52 9.51
CA PRO A 458 -20.72 -10.56 9.82
C PRO A 458 -21.07 -9.88 11.14
N SER A 459 -20.41 -10.29 12.21
CA SER A 459 -20.43 -9.57 13.48
C SER A 459 -19.22 -8.65 13.52
N VAL A 460 -19.30 -7.52 12.81
CA VAL A 460 -18.45 -6.38 13.17
C VAL A 460 -19.04 -5.82 14.46
N SER A 461 -18.60 -6.40 15.56
CA SER A 461 -18.98 -6.00 16.89
C SER A 461 -18.37 -4.62 17.17
N ASN A 462 -19.14 -3.56 16.93
CA ASN A 462 -18.94 -2.28 17.63
C ASN A 462 -19.19 -2.42 19.16
N ALA A 463 -19.43 -3.63 19.68
CA ALA A 463 -19.55 -3.88 21.11
C ALA A 463 -18.17 -3.72 21.75
N GLY A 464 -17.93 -2.54 22.31
CA GLY A 464 -16.72 -2.23 23.03
C GLY A 464 -16.42 -0.73 23.10
N VAL A 465 -16.92 0.06 22.14
CA VAL A 465 -16.68 1.51 22.11
C VAL A 465 -17.93 2.26 22.58
N VAL A 466 -17.92 2.68 23.84
CA VAL A 466 -19.01 3.45 24.45
C VAL A 466 -18.58 4.93 24.55
N ALA A 467 -19.41 5.83 24.02
CA ALA A 467 -19.22 7.27 24.21
C ALA A 467 -19.52 7.61 25.68
N VAL A 468 -18.66 8.40 26.31
CA VAL A 468 -18.76 8.73 27.73
C VAL A 468 -18.87 10.23 27.93
N ASP A 469 -20.01 10.67 28.46
CA ASP A 469 -20.23 12.06 28.83
C ASP A 469 -19.79 12.32 30.28
N PHE A 470 -19.01 13.38 30.50
CA PHE A 470 -18.58 13.79 31.83
C PHE A 470 -19.61 14.73 32.44
N ALA A 471 -20.25 14.32 33.54
CA ALA A 471 -21.20 15.16 34.26
C ALA A 471 -20.53 16.33 35.03
N ASN A 472 -19.20 16.46 34.90
CA ASN A 472 -18.43 17.51 35.56
C ASN A 472 -18.19 18.68 34.58
N PRO A 473 -18.77 19.87 34.83
CA PRO A 473 -18.66 21.02 33.92
C PRO A 473 -17.21 21.51 33.73
N THR A 474 -16.32 21.26 34.70
CA THR A 474 -14.90 21.64 34.56
C THR A 474 -14.16 20.75 33.56
N ILE A 475 -14.54 19.48 33.43
CA ILE A 475 -13.95 18.54 32.48
C ILE A 475 -14.54 18.79 31.08
N ASP A 476 -15.86 18.96 30.99
CA ASP A 476 -16.59 19.12 29.74
C ASP A 476 -16.21 20.42 28.97
N ALA A 477 -15.79 21.45 29.70
CA ALA A 477 -15.24 22.68 29.12
C ALA A 477 -13.98 22.45 28.26
N HIS A 478 -13.25 21.36 28.50
CA HIS A 478 -11.96 21.06 27.88
C HIS A 478 -11.95 19.79 27.02
N ILE A 479 -12.98 18.95 27.07
CA ILE A 479 -13.13 17.76 26.22
C ILE A 479 -13.99 18.10 25.00
N GLU A 480 -13.59 17.62 23.82
CA GLU A 480 -14.40 17.64 22.60
C GLU A 480 -15.14 16.31 22.41
N LYS A 481 -14.42 15.18 22.53
CA LYS A 481 -14.99 13.84 22.37
C LYS A 481 -14.31 12.88 23.33
N ALA A 482 -15.07 11.98 23.94
CA ALA A 482 -14.53 10.94 24.81
C ALA A 482 -15.15 9.57 24.50
N LYS A 483 -14.29 8.56 24.36
CA LYS A 483 -14.68 7.18 24.08
C LYS A 483 -13.92 6.24 24.99
N VAL A 484 -14.61 5.25 25.53
CA VAL A 484 -13.98 4.15 26.26
C VAL A 484 -13.89 2.96 25.33
N SER A 485 -12.70 2.39 25.22
CA SER A 485 -12.44 1.12 24.55
C SER A 485 -11.74 0.19 25.54
N ASN A 486 -12.35 -0.97 25.80
CA ASN A 486 -11.91 -1.90 26.85
C ASN A 486 -11.82 -1.23 28.22
N THR A 487 -10.60 -1.03 28.75
CA THR A 487 -10.34 -0.40 30.05
C THR A 487 -9.68 0.98 29.92
N MET A 488 -9.63 1.54 28.71
CA MET A 488 -8.91 2.78 28.42
C MET A 488 -9.84 3.85 27.86
N LEU A 489 -9.82 5.02 28.50
CA LEU A 489 -10.48 6.22 28.02
C LEU A 489 -9.57 6.96 27.03
N TYR A 490 -10.11 7.24 25.85
CA TYR A 490 -9.52 8.14 24.88
C TYR A 490 -10.34 9.43 24.86
N ALA A 491 -9.73 10.55 25.24
CA ALA A 491 -10.38 11.85 25.23
C ALA A 491 -9.61 12.83 24.32
N GLN A 492 -10.33 13.37 23.33
CA GLN A 492 -9.86 14.44 22.46
C GLN A 492 -10.10 15.78 23.15
N MET A 493 -9.03 16.55 23.36
CA MET A 493 -9.08 17.82 24.09
C MET A 493 -9.28 19.02 23.17
N LYS A 494 -10.00 20.04 23.65
CA LYS A 494 -10.17 21.35 23.00
C LYS A 494 -8.89 22.19 23.11
N GLU A 495 -8.72 23.18 22.24
CA GLU A 495 -7.58 24.14 22.27
C GLU A 495 -7.46 24.89 23.61
N SER A 496 -8.55 25.01 24.36
CA SER A 496 -8.54 25.59 25.70
C SER A 496 -7.61 24.84 26.67
N TRP A 497 -7.33 23.55 26.43
CA TRP A 497 -6.36 22.75 27.20
C TRP A 497 -4.94 23.31 27.15
N GLU A 498 -4.51 23.83 26.00
CA GLU A 498 -3.15 24.37 25.80
C GLU A 498 -2.94 25.68 26.55
N THR A 499 -4.01 26.42 26.83
CA THR A 499 -3.91 27.66 27.62
C THR A 499 -3.82 27.42 29.13
N LEU A 500 -4.04 26.18 29.60
CA LEU A 500 -4.02 25.86 31.02
C LEU A 500 -2.59 25.70 31.56
N PRO A 501 -2.33 26.16 32.79
CA PRO A 501 -1.07 25.85 33.48
C PRO A 501 -0.97 24.35 33.78
N LYS A 502 0.26 23.84 33.83
CA LYS A 502 0.56 22.41 34.02
C LYS A 502 -0.13 21.80 35.25
N GLU A 503 -0.23 22.56 36.33
CA GLU A 503 -0.90 22.13 37.58
C GLU A 503 -2.38 21.82 37.34
N LYS A 504 -3.10 22.68 36.62
CA LYS A 504 -4.52 22.47 36.27
C LYS A 504 -4.71 21.31 35.30
N ARG A 505 -3.78 21.12 34.35
CA ARG A 505 -3.80 19.96 33.45
C ARG A 505 -3.66 18.65 34.21
N LEU A 506 -2.73 18.59 35.18
CA LEU A 506 -2.56 17.43 36.06
C LEU A 506 -3.79 17.19 36.93
N GLU A 507 -4.40 18.26 37.45
CA GLU A 507 -5.62 18.17 38.24
C GLU A 507 -6.79 17.59 37.44
N ILE A 508 -7.02 18.07 36.21
CA ILE A 508 -8.06 17.57 35.32
C ILE A 508 -7.79 16.11 34.92
N LEU A 509 -6.55 15.78 34.56
CA LEU A 509 -6.17 14.41 34.20
C LEU A 509 -6.40 13.44 35.39
N LYS A 510 -6.05 13.86 36.61
CA LYS A 510 -6.31 13.11 37.83
C LYS A 510 -7.81 12.95 38.09
N MET A 511 -8.60 14.01 37.92
CA MET A 511 -10.07 13.92 38.05
C MET A 511 -10.70 12.95 37.04
N MET A 512 -10.21 12.92 35.79
CA MET A 512 -10.68 11.95 34.80
C MET A 512 -10.32 10.51 35.19
N TYR A 513 -9.10 10.30 35.69
CA TYR A 513 -8.62 9.00 36.15
C TYR A 513 -9.41 8.49 37.37
N ASP A 514 -9.59 9.34 38.39
CA ASP A 514 -10.33 9.00 39.62
C ASP A 514 -11.80 8.68 39.31
N GLY A 515 -12.40 9.33 38.28
CA GLY A 515 -13.74 9.01 37.79
C GLY A 515 -13.84 7.70 36.99
N GLY A 516 -12.71 7.12 36.56
CA GLY A 516 -12.67 5.95 35.69
C GLY A 516 -13.20 4.67 36.31
N ALA A 517 -12.95 4.46 37.61
CA ALA A 517 -13.41 3.28 38.33
C ALA A 517 -14.94 3.12 38.29
N THR A 518 -15.67 4.25 38.31
CA THR A 518 -17.15 4.25 38.22
C THR A 518 -17.68 4.02 36.80
N ARG A 519 -16.83 4.23 35.80
CA ARG A 519 -17.17 4.26 34.37
C ARG A 519 -16.55 3.10 33.58
N GLY A 520 -15.87 2.16 34.25
CA GLY A 520 -15.32 0.96 33.65
C GLY A 520 -13.95 1.10 32.99
N PHE A 521 -13.18 2.16 33.29
CA PHE A 521 -11.83 2.34 32.76
C PHE A 521 -10.80 2.58 33.86
N ASN A 522 -9.57 2.09 33.67
CA ASN A 522 -8.45 2.21 34.59
C ASN A 522 -7.23 2.92 33.98
N GLN A 523 -7.37 3.42 32.75
CA GLN A 523 -6.35 4.20 32.05
C GLN A 523 -7.01 5.35 31.29
N VAL A 524 -6.30 6.48 31.20
CA VAL A 524 -6.74 7.66 30.46
C VAL A 524 -5.63 8.11 29.52
N ASN A 525 -5.97 8.32 28.25
CA ASN A 525 -5.09 8.91 27.25
C ASN A 525 -5.77 10.12 26.63
N LEU A 526 -5.12 11.26 26.77
CA LEU A 526 -5.56 12.54 26.23
C LEU A 526 -4.82 12.78 24.92
N ILE A 527 -5.56 13.07 23.87
CA ILE A 527 -5.02 13.41 22.55
C ILE A 527 -5.46 14.80 22.14
N ASP A 528 -4.60 15.52 21.43
CA ASP A 528 -4.97 16.80 20.82
C ASP A 528 -5.76 16.59 19.52
N LYS A 529 -6.07 17.70 18.83
CA LYS A 529 -6.77 17.70 17.54
C LYS A 529 -5.97 17.00 16.42
N ASP A 530 -4.65 16.93 16.58
CA ASP A 530 -3.71 16.33 15.63
C ASP A 530 -3.42 14.85 15.97
N GLY A 531 -4.08 14.29 16.99
CA GLY A 531 -3.93 12.90 17.41
C GLY A 531 -2.69 12.63 18.28
N LYS A 532 -1.94 13.66 18.66
CA LYS A 532 -0.74 13.52 19.50
C LYS A 532 -1.11 13.40 20.97
N ALA A 533 -0.43 12.49 21.68
CA ALA A 533 -0.65 12.28 23.11
C ALA A 533 -0.16 13.48 23.94
N ILE A 534 -1.08 14.09 24.66
CA ILE A 534 -0.87 15.30 25.49
C ILE A 534 -1.07 15.06 26.99
N GLY A 535 -1.46 13.85 27.38
CA GLY A 535 -1.56 13.44 28.78
C GLY A 535 -1.88 11.97 28.93
N PHE A 536 -1.30 11.32 29.94
CA PHE A 536 -1.52 9.90 30.20
C PHE A 536 -1.65 9.64 31.71
N ALA A 537 -2.67 8.89 32.10
CA ALA A 537 -2.87 8.44 33.48
C ALA A 537 -3.14 6.93 33.57
N SER A 538 -2.47 6.29 34.51
CA SER A 538 -2.61 4.87 34.88
C SER A 538 -2.28 4.73 36.37
N PRO A 539 -2.49 3.55 37.00
CA PRO A 539 -2.25 3.36 38.44
C PRO A 539 -0.85 3.76 38.92
N ASN A 540 0.15 3.64 38.06
CA ASN A 540 1.56 3.86 38.41
C ASN A 540 2.16 5.09 37.71
N ARG A 541 1.41 5.78 36.86
CA ARG A 541 1.97 6.81 35.97
C ARG A 541 0.94 7.91 35.72
N LEU A 542 1.30 9.14 36.04
CA LEU A 542 0.53 10.35 35.75
C LEU A 542 1.48 11.35 35.07
N GLU A 543 1.30 11.56 33.77
CA GLU A 543 2.21 12.39 32.98
C GLU A 543 1.45 13.38 32.11
N VAL A 544 1.92 14.63 32.13
CA VAL A 544 1.54 15.68 31.19
C VAL A 544 2.86 16.23 30.62
N PRO A 545 3.11 16.08 29.31
CA PRO A 545 4.31 16.60 28.68
C PRO A 545 4.44 18.11 28.92
N ASN A 546 5.68 18.60 29.07
CA ASN A 546 5.91 20.03 28.99
C ASN A 546 5.71 20.43 27.52
N LEU A 547 4.59 21.10 27.24
CA LEU A 547 4.33 21.78 25.98
C LEU A 547 5.20 23.03 25.86
#